data_AF-A0A9D6TRF0-F1
#
_entry.id   AF-A0A9D6TRF0-F1
#
_cell.length_a   1.000
_cell.length_b   1.000
_cell.length_c   1.000
_cell.angle_alpha   90.00
_cell.angle_beta   90.00
_cell.angle_gamma   90.00
#
_symmetry.space_group_name_H-M   'P 1'
#
loop_
_entity.id
_entity.type
_entity.pdbx_description
1 polymer ?
#
loop_
_entity_poly.entity_id
_entity_poly.type
_entity_poly.pdbx_seq_one_letter_code
_entity_poly.pdbx_strand_id
1 'polypeptide(L)'
;MTPFDRSPFIVIWEVTRACALACVHCRAEAIPYRHPDELTAEEGKRLIDDVRAFGDPPPILVLTGGDPLRRPDIVELVAYGTAQGLSVSLTPSGTAAATEERLRALRDAGLARLAVSLDGARPDVHDAFRGVRGSHRHTLRLIERARALGIPLQINTTVCRRTAPDLPALARQMGEFGVVLWALFFLIPIGRAHAGQALPAEEIERVLEWAADLAREAPFGIKTTEAPHYQRVLSQRRRGGGAPAPGCAAGEGARRDLIGRAGRAVTDGNGFVFVDHRGEICPSGFLPMSAGNVRGQDLATVYRESELFRALRDPARLGGRCGRCEFRDRCGGSRARAYALAGDPLAEDPGCAWEPETPGAARAAPVIAGGSGVASQVTTERVTQALRTVFDPELGMSVVELGLVYGVEIEGGRVAVTMTLTAPGCPIHDVMPEWVREAVGKIRGVERVDVTLTFDPPWTPDRIR
;
A
#
# COMPACT_ATOMS: atom_id res chain seq x y z
N MET A 1 -7.55 21.20 -14.91
CA MET A 1 -6.95 19.99 -14.31
C MET A 1 -6.52 19.10 -15.45
N THR A 2 -5.25 18.67 -15.50
CA THR A 2 -4.75 17.81 -16.59
C THR A 2 -5.51 16.47 -16.57
N PRO A 3 -5.99 15.98 -17.72
CA PRO A 3 -6.59 14.65 -17.81
C PRO A 3 -5.66 13.55 -17.28
N PHE A 4 -6.20 12.62 -16.48
CA PHE A 4 -5.39 11.56 -15.86
C PHE A 4 -4.81 10.57 -16.87
N ASP A 5 -5.27 10.54 -18.11
CA ASP A 5 -4.63 9.76 -19.16
C ASP A 5 -3.29 10.34 -19.63
N ARG A 6 -3.03 11.64 -19.39
CA ARG A 6 -1.79 12.32 -19.75
C ARG A 6 -0.81 12.45 -18.58
N SER A 7 -1.31 12.75 -17.38
CA SER A 7 -0.51 12.97 -16.18
C SER A 7 -1.24 12.44 -14.95
N PRO A 8 -0.62 11.60 -14.11
CA PRO A 8 -1.22 11.20 -12.85
C PRO A 8 -1.32 12.41 -11.91
N PHE A 9 -2.29 12.38 -11.01
CA PHE A 9 -2.36 13.35 -9.92
C PHE A 9 -1.22 13.15 -8.92
N ILE A 10 -0.83 11.90 -8.69
CA ILE A 10 0.14 11.50 -7.69
C ILE A 10 1.02 10.35 -8.21
N VAL A 11 2.32 10.48 -7.97
CA VAL A 11 3.32 9.42 -8.09
C VAL A 11 3.78 9.07 -6.69
N ILE A 12 3.72 7.79 -6.33
CA ILE A 12 4.25 7.30 -5.05
C ILE A 12 5.47 6.42 -5.33
N TRP A 13 6.56 6.67 -4.63
CA TRP A 13 7.75 5.83 -4.70
C TRP A 13 8.05 5.23 -3.32
N GLU A 14 8.06 3.89 -3.25
CA GLU A 14 8.54 3.13 -2.10
C GLU A 14 10.08 3.13 -2.09
N VAL A 15 10.70 4.08 -1.40
CA VAL A 15 12.15 4.30 -1.51
C VAL A 15 13.00 3.21 -0.84
N THR A 16 12.39 2.40 0.02
CA THR A 16 13.03 1.34 0.79
C THR A 16 12.02 0.34 1.36
N ARG A 17 12.47 -0.90 1.58
CA ARG A 17 11.72 -1.90 2.39
C ARG A 17 12.11 -1.91 3.87
N ALA A 18 13.14 -1.15 4.26
CA ALA A 18 13.62 -1.08 5.63
C ALA A 18 12.60 -0.41 6.56
N CYS A 19 12.23 -1.03 7.69
CA CYS A 19 11.40 -0.45 8.73
C CYS A 19 11.69 -1.09 10.08
N ALA A 20 11.57 -0.30 11.16
CA ALA A 20 11.67 -0.82 12.53
C ALA A 20 10.32 -1.31 13.09
N LEU A 21 9.23 -1.26 12.31
CA LEU A 21 7.90 -1.70 12.73
C LEU A 21 7.53 -3.06 12.11
N ALA A 22 6.63 -3.77 12.77
CA ALA A 22 6.13 -5.09 12.37
C ALA A 22 4.60 -5.07 12.16
N CYS A 23 4.09 -4.01 11.52
CA CYS A 23 2.65 -3.76 11.40
C CYS A 23 1.90 -4.98 10.83
N VAL A 24 0.76 -5.32 11.43
CA VAL A 24 -0.03 -6.51 11.03
C VAL A 24 -0.75 -6.37 9.69
N HIS A 25 -0.78 -5.17 9.12
CA HIS A 25 -1.43 -4.84 7.85
C HIS A 25 -0.41 -4.39 6.77
N CYS A 26 0.89 -4.56 7.02
CA CYS A 26 1.94 -3.97 6.19
C CYS A 26 1.89 -4.49 4.74
N ARG A 27 1.39 -3.64 3.84
CA ARG A 27 1.45 -3.83 2.38
C ARG A 27 2.88 -4.00 1.87
N ALA A 28 3.80 -3.22 2.43
CA ALA A 28 5.22 -3.26 2.07
C ALA A 28 5.96 -4.44 2.68
N GLU A 29 5.33 -5.28 3.51
CA GLU A 29 5.98 -6.43 4.18
C GLU A 29 7.38 -6.07 4.73
N ALA A 30 7.48 -4.87 5.32
CA ALA A 30 8.75 -4.20 5.53
C ALA A 30 9.70 -5.00 6.41
N ILE A 31 10.96 -5.07 6.02
CA ILE A 31 12.01 -5.83 6.70
C ILE A 31 12.93 -4.89 7.50
N PRO A 32 13.77 -5.37 8.43
CA PRO A 32 14.60 -4.48 9.27
C PRO A 32 15.68 -3.69 8.52
N TYR A 33 16.10 -4.21 7.36
CA TYR A 33 17.26 -3.72 6.60
C TYR A 33 16.87 -3.26 5.19
N ARG A 34 17.74 -2.48 4.57
CA ARG A 34 17.54 -2.05 3.18
C ARG A 34 17.64 -3.26 2.25
N HIS A 35 16.75 -3.33 1.28
CA HIS A 35 16.80 -4.36 0.26
C HIS A 35 17.98 -4.06 -0.69
N PRO A 36 18.79 -5.05 -1.10
CA PRO A 36 19.99 -4.82 -1.92
C PRO A 36 19.67 -4.18 -3.27
N ASP A 37 18.51 -4.54 -3.86
CA ASP A 37 18.11 -4.03 -5.18
C ASP A 37 17.35 -2.69 -5.15
N GLU A 38 17.34 -2.00 -4.00
CA GLU A 38 16.78 -0.65 -3.89
C GLU A 38 17.40 0.30 -4.93
N LEU A 39 16.58 1.18 -5.53
CA LEU A 39 17.12 2.23 -6.41
C LEU A 39 18.17 3.06 -5.66
N THR A 40 19.32 3.24 -6.29
CA THR A 40 20.42 4.12 -5.82
C THR A 40 19.97 5.58 -5.75
N ALA A 41 20.80 6.46 -5.18
CA ALA A 41 20.52 7.91 -5.17
C ALA A 41 20.39 8.47 -6.60
N GLU A 42 21.29 8.05 -7.49
CA GLU A 42 21.31 8.49 -8.89
C GLU A 42 20.11 7.95 -9.69
N GLU A 43 19.72 6.69 -9.47
CA GLU A 43 18.47 6.15 -10.03
C GLU A 43 17.25 6.89 -9.50
N GLY A 44 17.25 7.24 -8.20
CA GLY A 44 16.20 8.02 -7.57
C GLY A 44 16.04 9.42 -8.15
N LYS A 45 17.14 10.11 -8.45
CA LYS A 45 17.12 11.42 -9.13
C LYS A 45 16.56 11.31 -10.55
N ARG A 46 16.98 10.29 -11.31
CA ARG A 46 16.40 10.03 -12.64
C ARG A 46 14.90 9.78 -12.59
N LEU A 47 14.44 9.00 -11.61
CA LEU A 47 13.01 8.80 -11.39
C LEU A 47 12.29 10.12 -11.07
N ILE A 48 12.90 11.01 -10.29
CA ILE A 48 12.34 12.34 -10.01
C ILE A 48 12.22 13.17 -11.30
N ASP A 49 13.22 13.10 -12.19
CA ASP A 49 13.18 13.76 -13.50
C ASP A 49 12.05 13.21 -14.38
N ASP A 50 11.85 11.88 -14.38
CA ASP A 50 10.73 11.23 -15.07
C ASP A 50 9.37 11.71 -14.53
N VAL A 51 9.25 11.91 -13.21
CA VAL A 51 8.04 12.47 -12.60
C VAL A 51 7.80 13.90 -13.07
N ARG A 52 8.86 14.70 -13.20
CA ARG A 52 8.75 16.07 -13.74
C ARG A 52 8.33 16.06 -15.21
N ALA A 53 8.77 15.07 -15.99
CA ALA A 53 8.46 14.93 -17.42
C ALA A 53 6.97 14.68 -17.74
N PHE A 54 6.11 14.43 -16.73
CA PHE A 54 4.66 14.39 -16.93
C PHE A 54 4.05 15.75 -17.36
N GLY A 55 4.78 16.86 -17.16
CA GLY A 55 4.42 18.20 -17.62
C GLY A 55 3.80 19.09 -16.54
N ASP A 56 3.20 20.21 -16.94
CA ASP A 56 2.65 21.22 -16.02
C ASP A 56 1.12 21.18 -15.92
N PRO A 57 0.54 21.23 -14.70
CA PRO A 57 1.22 21.10 -13.41
C PRO A 57 1.79 19.68 -13.21
N PRO A 58 2.93 19.54 -12.51
CA PRO A 58 3.53 18.24 -12.26
C PRO A 58 2.71 17.44 -11.24
N PRO A 59 2.83 16.09 -11.25
CA PRO A 59 2.27 15.25 -10.20
C PRO A 59 2.87 15.57 -8.83
N ILE A 60 2.12 15.24 -7.79
CA ILE A 60 2.66 15.19 -6.42
C ILE A 60 3.58 13.97 -6.32
N LEU A 61 4.78 14.15 -5.79
CA LEU A 61 5.68 13.04 -5.49
C LEU A 61 5.56 12.68 -4.01
N VAL A 62 5.19 11.43 -3.71
CA VAL A 62 5.18 10.91 -2.34
C VAL A 62 6.27 9.88 -2.17
N LEU A 63 7.24 10.21 -1.33
CA LEU A 63 8.27 9.28 -0.86
C LEU A 63 7.72 8.51 0.34
N THR A 64 7.64 7.19 0.19
CA THR A 64 7.17 6.26 1.21
C THR A 64 8.15 5.09 1.33
N GLY A 65 7.79 4.03 2.04
CA GLY A 65 8.63 2.85 2.17
C GLY A 65 8.06 1.86 3.18
N GLY A 66 8.93 0.99 3.68
CA GLY A 66 8.82 0.57 5.07
C GLY A 66 8.86 1.82 5.97
N ASP A 67 10.04 2.42 6.11
CA ASP A 67 10.25 3.73 6.71
C ASP A 67 11.29 4.49 5.87
N PRO A 68 10.89 5.53 5.10
CA PRO A 68 11.82 6.27 4.25
C PRO A 68 12.95 6.95 5.04
N LEU A 69 12.78 7.16 6.35
CA LEU A 69 13.85 7.66 7.23
C LEU A 69 14.97 6.62 7.44
N ARG A 70 14.84 5.40 6.94
CA ARG A 70 15.92 4.40 6.92
C ARG A 70 16.88 4.60 5.76
N ARG A 71 16.55 5.47 4.80
CA ARG A 71 17.48 5.91 3.75
C ARG A 71 18.39 7.04 4.25
N PRO A 72 19.71 6.96 4.03
CA PRO A 72 20.63 8.03 4.41
C PRO A 72 20.49 9.28 3.52
N ASP A 73 20.18 9.09 2.24
CA ASP A 73 20.05 10.10 1.18
C ASP A 73 18.63 10.71 1.06
N ILE A 74 17.72 10.42 2.01
CA ILE A 74 16.31 10.84 1.88
C ILE A 74 16.14 12.37 1.82
N VAL A 75 16.96 13.13 2.55
CA VAL A 75 16.92 14.61 2.54
C VAL A 75 17.39 15.14 1.18
N GLU A 76 18.41 14.52 0.59
CA GLU A 76 18.92 14.86 -0.74
C GLU A 76 17.84 14.64 -1.81
N LEU A 77 17.13 13.51 -1.77
CA LEU A 77 16.04 13.22 -2.71
C LEU A 77 14.89 14.22 -2.57
N VAL A 78 14.54 14.64 -1.35
CA VAL A 78 13.53 15.69 -1.13
C VAL A 78 14.01 17.02 -1.71
N ALA A 79 15.25 17.43 -1.42
CA ALA A 79 15.81 18.68 -1.95
C ALA A 79 15.85 18.69 -3.48
N TYR A 80 16.25 17.57 -4.10
CA TYR A 80 16.28 17.42 -5.55
C TYR A 80 14.88 17.51 -6.16
N GLY A 81 13.89 16.79 -5.62
CA GLY A 81 12.51 16.88 -6.11
C GLY A 81 11.90 18.27 -5.97
N THR A 82 12.17 18.97 -4.85
CA THR A 82 11.77 20.37 -4.68
C THR A 82 12.42 21.28 -5.73
N ALA A 83 13.71 21.11 -6.00
CA ALA A 83 14.44 21.91 -7.00
C ALA A 83 13.91 21.69 -8.42
N GLN A 84 13.39 20.49 -8.73
CA GLN A 84 12.69 20.20 -9.99
C GLN A 84 11.28 20.80 -10.07
N GLY A 85 10.82 21.51 -9.03
CA GLY A 85 9.49 22.12 -8.96
C GLY A 85 8.37 21.17 -8.57
N LEU A 86 8.70 20.00 -8.01
CA LEU A 86 7.69 19.04 -7.53
C LEU A 86 7.21 19.40 -6.12
N SER A 87 5.94 19.11 -5.84
CA SER A 87 5.46 19.05 -4.45
C SER A 87 5.82 17.70 -3.84
N VAL A 88 6.89 17.65 -3.05
CA VAL A 88 7.38 16.41 -2.42
C VAL A 88 6.75 16.22 -1.05
N SER A 89 6.14 15.05 -0.82
CA SER A 89 5.64 14.63 0.50
C SER A 89 6.36 13.38 0.98
N LEU A 90 6.44 13.20 2.31
CA LEU A 90 7.13 12.08 2.93
C LEU A 90 6.20 11.36 3.91
N THR A 91 6.23 10.02 3.91
CA THR A 91 5.45 9.19 4.84
C THR A 91 6.36 8.37 5.76
N PRO A 92 6.95 8.95 6.83
CA PRO A 92 7.80 8.22 7.77
C PRO A 92 6.99 7.28 8.68
N SER A 93 7.66 6.28 9.24
CA SER A 93 7.10 5.49 10.34
C SER A 93 7.26 6.19 11.69
N GLY A 94 6.35 5.92 12.63
CA GLY A 94 6.42 6.40 14.01
C GLY A 94 7.52 5.70 14.80
N THR A 95 8.79 6.05 14.54
CA THR A 95 9.98 5.42 15.14
C THR A 95 10.91 6.46 15.75
N ALA A 96 12.01 6.01 16.37
CA ALA A 96 13.07 6.90 16.84
C ALA A 96 13.84 7.59 15.69
N ALA A 97 13.72 7.12 14.45
CA ALA A 97 14.42 7.67 13.29
C ALA A 97 13.99 9.10 12.93
N ALA A 98 12.80 9.51 13.37
CA ALA A 98 12.25 10.86 13.16
C ALA A 98 12.73 11.85 14.22
N THR A 99 14.04 12.11 14.26
CA THR A 99 14.64 13.11 15.14
C THR A 99 14.23 14.52 14.71
N GLU A 100 14.28 15.49 15.63
CA GLU A 100 13.99 16.89 15.29
C GLU A 100 14.94 17.42 14.20
N GLU A 101 16.23 17.10 14.30
CA GLU A 101 17.25 17.46 13.31
C GLU A 101 16.89 16.97 11.91
N ARG A 102 16.48 15.71 11.76
CA ARG A 102 16.11 15.15 10.45
C ARG A 102 14.82 15.77 9.91
N LEU A 103 13.82 16.02 10.75
CA LEU A 103 12.60 16.71 10.33
C LEU A 103 12.87 18.16 9.94
N ARG A 104 13.80 18.84 10.63
CA ARG A 104 14.26 20.18 10.28
C ARG A 104 14.96 20.19 8.93
N ALA A 105 15.88 19.25 8.68
CA ALA A 105 16.55 19.10 7.41
C ALA A 105 15.56 18.84 6.24
N LEU A 106 14.54 18.02 6.47
CA LEU A 106 13.48 17.78 5.48
C LEU A 106 12.65 19.04 5.18
N ARG A 107 12.30 19.82 6.21
CA ARG A 107 11.62 21.11 6.03
C ARG A 107 12.49 22.07 5.22
N ASP A 108 13.77 22.18 5.56
CA ASP A 108 14.70 23.10 4.91
C ASP A 108 14.98 22.66 3.45
N ALA A 109 14.87 21.37 3.16
CA ALA A 109 14.87 20.81 1.79
C ALA A 109 13.56 21.07 1.01
N GLY A 110 12.57 21.73 1.63
CA GLY A 110 11.31 22.13 1.00
C GLY A 110 10.21 21.07 1.02
N LEU A 111 10.22 20.15 1.98
CA LEU A 111 9.16 19.16 2.15
C LEU A 111 7.77 19.84 2.24
N ALA A 112 6.89 19.52 1.29
CA ALA A 112 5.57 20.13 1.20
C ALA A 112 4.59 19.59 2.25
N ARG A 113 4.69 18.30 2.59
CA ARG A 113 3.80 17.66 3.58
C ARG A 113 4.43 16.43 4.22
N LEU A 114 4.18 16.24 5.51
CA LEU A 114 4.51 15.02 6.26
C LEU A 114 3.24 14.22 6.52
N ALA A 115 3.19 12.98 6.02
CA ALA A 115 2.08 12.06 6.26
C ALA A 115 2.46 11.05 7.35
N VAL A 116 1.73 11.06 8.46
CA VAL A 116 2.02 10.24 9.64
C VAL A 116 0.91 9.24 9.83
N SER A 117 1.26 8.06 10.33
CA SER A 117 0.39 6.91 10.36
C SER A 117 -0.10 6.71 11.81
N LEU A 118 -1.40 6.87 12.08
CA LEU A 118 -2.02 6.76 13.41
C LEU A 118 -3.32 5.95 13.33
N ASP A 119 -3.30 4.71 13.81
CA ASP A 119 -4.43 3.78 13.69
C ASP A 119 -5.24 3.54 14.97
N GLY A 120 -4.86 4.20 16.06
CA GLY A 120 -5.57 4.12 17.33
C GLY A 120 -5.29 5.37 18.15
N ALA A 121 -6.32 5.88 18.81
CA ALA A 121 -6.26 7.04 19.68
C ALA A 121 -5.54 6.74 21.01
N ARG A 122 -5.43 5.44 21.35
CA ARG A 122 -4.76 4.94 22.55
C ARG A 122 -3.55 4.06 22.22
N PRO A 123 -2.53 4.01 23.12
CA PRO A 123 -1.33 3.20 22.90
C PRO A 123 -1.60 1.71 22.69
N ASP A 124 -2.52 1.11 23.45
CA ASP A 124 -2.82 -0.32 23.37
C ASP A 124 -3.38 -0.72 22.01
N VAL A 125 -4.23 0.12 21.41
CA VAL A 125 -4.82 -0.11 20.09
C VAL A 125 -3.77 0.08 19.00
N HIS A 126 -3.07 1.21 19.04
CA HIS A 126 -2.10 1.58 18.01
C HIS A 126 -0.87 0.67 18.01
N ASP A 127 -0.25 0.45 19.18
CA ASP A 127 0.97 -0.35 19.29
C ASP A 127 0.72 -1.79 18.84
N ALA A 128 -0.42 -2.36 19.22
CA ALA A 128 -0.76 -3.72 18.88
C ALA A 128 -1.14 -3.90 17.40
N PHE A 129 -1.56 -2.83 16.71
CA PHE A 129 -1.77 -2.85 15.27
C PHE A 129 -0.47 -2.60 14.48
N ARG A 130 0.43 -1.79 15.02
CA ARG A 130 1.78 -1.53 14.47
C ARG A 130 2.82 -2.59 14.83
N GLY A 131 2.48 -3.52 15.72
CA GLY A 131 3.31 -4.66 16.10
C GLY A 131 4.53 -4.28 16.95
N VAL A 132 4.61 -3.05 17.45
CA VAL A 132 5.76 -2.56 18.24
C VAL A 132 5.28 -1.67 19.39
N ARG A 133 5.65 -2.05 20.61
CA ARG A 133 5.37 -1.29 21.83
C ARG A 133 6.07 0.06 21.79
N GLY A 134 5.34 1.12 22.14
CA GLY A 134 5.81 2.50 22.14
C GLY A 134 5.71 3.20 20.78
N SER A 135 5.24 2.53 19.72
CA SER A 135 5.07 3.15 18.40
C SER A 135 4.06 4.31 18.43
N HIS A 136 3.02 4.23 19.25
CA HIS A 136 2.08 5.34 19.50
C HIS A 136 2.80 6.57 20.05
N ARG A 137 3.63 6.38 21.08
CA ARG A 137 4.42 7.47 21.69
C ARG A 137 5.42 8.07 20.70
N HIS A 138 6.03 7.27 19.83
CA HIS A 138 6.90 7.79 18.77
C HIS A 138 6.12 8.56 17.71
N THR A 139 4.94 8.08 17.33
CA THR A 139 4.01 8.75 16.41
C THR A 139 3.58 10.12 16.95
N LEU A 140 3.15 10.21 18.22
CA LEU A 140 2.77 11.49 18.82
C LEU A 140 3.93 12.48 18.89
N ARG A 141 5.14 12.03 19.25
CA ARG A 141 6.34 12.89 19.23
C ARG A 141 6.69 13.38 17.84
N LEU A 142 6.51 12.54 16.82
CA LEU A 142 6.71 12.93 15.43
C LEU A 142 5.70 14.01 15.01
N ILE A 143 4.43 13.87 15.41
CA ILE A 143 3.36 14.85 15.20
C ILE A 143 3.72 16.19 15.88
N GLU A 144 4.09 16.16 17.17
CA GLU A 144 4.47 17.35 17.93
C GLU A 144 5.66 18.09 17.29
N ARG A 145 6.72 17.37 16.92
CA ARG A 145 7.90 17.95 16.25
C ARG A 145 7.54 18.59 14.92
N ALA A 146 6.76 17.90 14.09
CA ALA A 146 6.36 18.43 12.79
C ALA A 146 5.48 19.68 12.94
N ARG A 147 4.60 19.74 13.95
CA ARG A 147 3.83 20.94 14.31
C ARG A 147 4.74 22.10 14.75
N ALA A 148 5.71 21.84 15.63
CA ALA A 148 6.65 22.84 16.13
C ALA A 148 7.53 23.42 15.01
N LEU A 149 7.93 22.58 14.05
CA LEU A 149 8.70 22.99 12.87
C LEU A 149 7.83 23.64 11.78
N GLY A 150 6.50 23.59 11.95
CA GLY A 150 5.52 24.18 11.05
C GLY A 150 5.28 23.42 9.75
N ILE A 151 5.66 22.15 9.69
CA ILE A 151 5.47 21.28 8.53
C ILE A 151 3.97 20.94 8.42
N PRO A 152 3.32 21.06 7.24
CA PRO A 152 1.94 20.62 7.07
C PRO A 152 1.78 19.11 7.35
N LEU A 153 0.87 18.76 8.26
CA LEU A 153 0.60 17.37 8.66
C LEU A 153 -0.58 16.76 7.92
N GLN A 154 -0.39 15.55 7.43
CA GLN A 154 -1.46 14.62 7.10
C GLN A 154 -1.41 13.43 8.06
N ILE A 155 -2.55 12.93 8.49
CA ILE A 155 -2.64 11.66 9.21
C ILE A 155 -3.27 10.61 8.31
N ASN A 156 -2.72 9.41 8.33
CA ASN A 156 -3.23 8.22 7.65
C ASN A 156 -3.69 7.23 8.71
N THR A 157 -4.94 6.78 8.61
CA THR A 157 -5.53 5.76 9.49
C THR A 157 -6.03 4.62 8.63
N THR A 158 -5.57 3.40 8.89
CA THR A 158 -6.12 2.20 8.26
C THR A 158 -7.49 1.91 8.86
N VAL A 159 -8.50 1.77 8.01
CA VAL A 159 -9.87 1.40 8.36
C VAL A 159 -10.05 -0.10 8.16
N CYS A 160 -10.23 -0.82 9.26
CA CYS A 160 -10.46 -2.26 9.30
C CYS A 160 -11.29 -2.61 10.56
N ARG A 161 -11.69 -3.87 10.71
CA ARG A 161 -12.49 -4.34 11.87
C ARG A 161 -11.92 -3.90 13.22
N ARG A 162 -10.59 -3.88 13.34
CA ARG A 162 -9.89 -3.55 14.58
C ARG A 162 -9.86 -2.06 14.90
N THR A 163 -9.77 -1.21 13.89
CA THR A 163 -9.49 0.24 14.04
C THR A 163 -10.72 1.10 13.82
N ALA A 164 -11.73 0.61 13.07
CA ALA A 164 -12.96 1.32 12.79
C ALA A 164 -13.70 1.83 14.05
N PRO A 165 -13.77 1.08 15.16
CA PRO A 165 -14.40 1.57 16.39
C PRO A 165 -13.75 2.81 16.99
N ASP A 166 -12.47 3.07 16.69
CA ASP A 166 -11.69 4.16 17.27
C ASP A 166 -11.72 5.44 16.41
N LEU A 167 -12.33 5.39 15.22
CA LEU A 167 -12.40 6.53 14.30
C LEU A 167 -13.03 7.79 14.92
N PRO A 168 -14.11 7.73 15.73
CA PRO A 168 -14.65 8.93 16.37
C PRO A 168 -13.67 9.59 17.36
N ALA A 169 -12.83 8.81 18.04
CA ALA A 169 -11.81 9.34 18.94
C ALA A 169 -10.66 9.97 18.16
N LEU A 170 -10.19 9.30 17.11
CA LEU A 170 -9.18 9.83 16.19
C LEU A 170 -9.65 11.14 15.54
N ALA A 171 -10.91 11.25 15.14
CA ALA A 171 -11.48 12.46 14.53
C ALA A 171 -11.32 13.70 15.44
N ARG A 172 -11.53 13.55 16.75
CA ARG A 172 -11.32 14.63 17.73
C ARG A 172 -9.84 15.02 17.81
N GLN A 173 -8.95 14.03 17.89
CA GLN A 173 -7.50 14.24 17.91
C GLN A 173 -6.99 14.94 16.64
N MET A 174 -7.56 14.67 15.46
CA MET A 174 -7.19 15.36 14.22
C MET A 174 -7.36 16.88 14.33
N GLY A 175 -8.45 17.33 14.98
CA GLY A 175 -8.69 18.75 15.25
C GLY A 175 -7.65 19.35 16.19
N GLU A 176 -7.32 18.65 17.27
CA GLU A 176 -6.31 19.07 18.26
C GLU A 176 -4.89 19.13 17.67
N PHE A 177 -4.57 18.21 16.75
CA PHE A 177 -3.30 18.16 16.04
C PHE A 177 -3.16 19.26 14.98
N GLY A 178 -4.28 19.86 14.52
CA GLY A 178 -4.26 20.87 13.48
C GLY A 178 -3.75 20.33 12.15
N VAL A 179 -4.17 19.11 11.79
CA VAL A 179 -3.78 18.46 10.53
C VAL A 179 -4.41 19.20 9.34
N VAL A 180 -3.74 19.22 8.19
CA VAL A 180 -4.35 19.74 6.95
C VAL A 180 -5.26 18.70 6.29
N LEU A 181 -4.97 17.41 6.52
CA LEU A 181 -5.66 16.31 5.86
C LEU A 181 -5.65 15.03 6.73
N TRP A 182 -6.80 14.42 6.89
CA TRP A 182 -6.96 13.06 7.42
C TRP A 182 -7.36 12.12 6.28
N ALA A 183 -6.56 11.07 6.08
CA ALA A 183 -6.74 10.08 5.03
C ALA A 183 -7.12 8.72 5.64
N LEU A 184 -8.30 8.24 5.26
CA LEU A 184 -8.84 6.95 5.68
C LEU A 184 -8.46 5.88 4.65
N PHE A 185 -7.59 4.95 5.02
CA PHE A 185 -7.08 3.87 4.16
C PHE A 185 -7.87 2.60 4.41
N PHE A 186 -8.77 2.23 3.50
CA PHE A 186 -9.57 1.02 3.67
C PHE A 186 -8.74 -0.22 3.37
N LEU A 187 -8.67 -1.15 4.31
CA LEU A 187 -7.76 -2.30 4.24
C LEU A 187 -7.97 -3.14 2.98
N ILE A 188 -6.89 -3.42 2.27
CA ILE A 188 -6.80 -4.41 1.18
C ILE A 188 -6.06 -5.63 1.72
N PRO A 189 -6.55 -6.87 1.47
CA PRO A 189 -5.91 -8.08 1.99
C PRO A 189 -4.68 -8.45 1.13
N ILE A 190 -3.59 -7.72 1.36
CA ILE A 190 -2.30 -7.92 0.70
C ILE A 190 -1.14 -7.71 1.68
N GLY A 191 0.01 -8.30 1.35
CA GLY A 191 1.17 -8.33 2.23
C GLY A 191 0.80 -9.07 3.50
N ARG A 192 0.99 -8.44 4.66
CA ARG A 192 0.63 -9.04 5.95
C ARG A 192 -0.87 -9.03 6.26
N ALA A 193 -1.65 -8.23 5.53
CA ALA A 193 -3.09 -8.12 5.78
C ALA A 193 -3.85 -9.32 5.21
N HIS A 194 -4.88 -9.78 5.91
CA HIS A 194 -5.75 -10.87 5.47
C HIS A 194 -7.23 -10.43 5.37
N ALA A 195 -8.02 -11.13 4.56
CA ALA A 195 -9.42 -10.75 4.26
C ALA A 195 -10.30 -10.65 5.53
N GLY A 196 -10.01 -11.48 6.54
CA GLY A 196 -10.67 -11.45 7.85
C GLY A 196 -10.50 -10.14 8.63
N GLN A 197 -9.60 -9.24 8.25
CA GLN A 197 -9.47 -7.92 8.88
C GLN A 197 -10.34 -6.85 8.23
N ALA A 198 -10.72 -7.03 6.96
CA ALA A 198 -11.48 -6.02 6.21
C ALA A 198 -12.90 -5.87 6.77
N LEU A 199 -13.44 -4.64 6.70
CA LEU A 199 -14.85 -4.41 6.99
C LEU A 199 -15.74 -5.02 5.89
N PRO A 200 -16.95 -5.52 6.22
CA PRO A 200 -17.95 -5.84 5.21
C PRO A 200 -18.45 -4.57 4.50
N ALA A 201 -19.06 -4.74 3.32
CA ALA A 201 -19.45 -3.64 2.44
C ALA A 201 -20.39 -2.62 3.12
N GLU A 202 -21.33 -3.10 3.94
CA GLU A 202 -22.29 -2.26 4.66
C GLU A 202 -21.63 -1.43 5.75
N GLU A 203 -20.59 -1.96 6.40
CA GLU A 203 -19.79 -1.20 7.38
C GLU A 203 -18.90 -0.16 6.69
N ILE A 204 -18.33 -0.51 5.53
CA ILE A 204 -17.60 0.44 4.70
C ILE A 204 -18.51 1.62 4.33
N GLU A 205 -19.73 1.35 3.84
CA GLU A 205 -20.71 2.38 3.50
C GLU A 205 -20.98 3.32 4.69
N ARG A 206 -21.25 2.76 5.88
CA ARG A 206 -21.48 3.54 7.10
C ARG A 206 -20.30 4.45 7.46
N VAL A 207 -19.07 3.95 7.33
CA VAL A 207 -17.87 4.78 7.58
C VAL A 207 -17.75 5.92 6.57
N LEU A 208 -18.10 5.68 5.31
CA LEU A 208 -18.04 6.70 4.27
C LEU A 208 -19.12 7.77 4.41
N GLU A 209 -20.33 7.36 4.76
CA GLU A 209 -21.41 8.29 5.09
C GLU A 209 -21.00 9.17 6.27
N TRP A 210 -20.51 8.56 7.36
CA TRP A 210 -20.00 9.28 8.52
C TRP A 210 -18.86 10.23 8.16
N ALA A 211 -17.88 9.79 7.36
CA ALA A 211 -16.77 10.62 6.91
C ALA A 211 -17.24 11.81 6.06
N ALA A 212 -18.27 11.62 5.24
CA ALA A 212 -18.85 12.69 4.42
C ALA A 212 -19.59 13.73 5.26
N ASP A 213 -20.25 13.32 6.35
CA ASP A 213 -20.86 14.24 7.31
C ASP A 213 -19.80 15.02 8.09
N LEU A 214 -18.81 14.31 8.64
CA LEU A 214 -17.70 14.94 9.36
C LEU A 214 -16.95 15.94 8.48
N ALA A 215 -16.76 15.66 7.19
CA ALA A 215 -16.07 16.55 6.26
C ALA A 215 -16.76 17.91 6.04
N ARG A 216 -18.04 18.05 6.42
CA ARG A 216 -18.77 19.34 6.33
C ARG A 216 -18.39 20.30 7.45
N GLU A 217 -18.00 19.76 8.60
CA GLU A 217 -17.79 20.50 9.84
C GLU A 217 -16.33 20.53 10.27
N ALA A 218 -15.53 19.55 9.83
CA ALA A 218 -14.13 19.42 10.21
C ALA A 218 -13.30 20.62 9.71
N PRO A 219 -12.38 21.15 10.55
CA PRO A 219 -11.45 22.20 10.15
C PRO A 219 -10.30 21.69 9.27
N PHE A 220 -10.33 20.40 8.91
CA PHE A 220 -9.31 19.72 8.14
C PHE A 220 -9.94 18.93 7.00
N GLY A 221 -9.13 18.63 6.00
CA GLY A 221 -9.57 17.83 4.89
C GLY A 221 -9.80 16.36 5.24
N ILE A 222 -10.81 15.72 4.65
CA ILE A 222 -10.95 14.24 4.70
C ILE A 222 -10.83 13.65 3.30
N LYS A 223 -10.07 12.57 3.15
CA LYS A 223 -10.01 11.76 1.92
C LYS A 223 -10.04 10.27 2.24
N THR A 224 -10.33 9.47 1.23
CA THR A 224 -10.25 8.01 1.31
C THR A 224 -9.21 7.45 0.35
N THR A 225 -8.64 6.31 0.71
CA THR A 225 -7.77 5.49 -0.12
C THR A 225 -8.33 4.07 -0.12
N GLU A 226 -8.38 3.43 -1.30
CA GLU A 226 -9.04 2.12 -1.49
C GLU A 226 -10.55 2.07 -1.15
N ALA A 227 -11.19 3.25 -1.16
CA ALA A 227 -12.65 3.40 -1.09
C ALA A 227 -13.13 4.55 -1.98
N PRO A 228 -13.01 4.43 -3.32
CA PRO A 228 -13.39 5.50 -4.24
C PRO A 228 -14.91 5.73 -4.31
N HIS A 229 -15.71 4.79 -3.79
CA HIS A 229 -17.14 4.96 -3.59
C HIS A 229 -17.49 6.09 -2.60
N TYR A 230 -16.51 6.63 -1.86
CA TYR A 230 -16.65 7.92 -1.19
C TYR A 230 -17.10 9.05 -2.14
N GLN A 231 -16.60 9.06 -3.39
CA GLN A 231 -17.03 10.05 -4.39
C GLN A 231 -18.48 9.85 -4.83
N ARG A 232 -18.97 8.60 -4.83
CA ARG A 232 -20.41 8.32 -5.02
C ARG A 232 -21.21 8.91 -3.86
N VAL A 233 -20.84 8.62 -2.61
CA VAL A 233 -21.52 9.13 -1.41
C VAL A 233 -21.58 10.67 -1.42
N LEU A 234 -20.46 11.33 -1.73
CA LEU A 234 -20.43 12.80 -1.88
C LEU A 234 -21.34 13.30 -3.00
N SER A 235 -21.39 12.60 -4.14
CA SER A 235 -22.27 12.95 -5.25
C SER A 235 -23.75 12.79 -4.90
N GLN A 236 -24.11 11.76 -4.13
CA GLN A 236 -25.48 11.51 -3.66
C GLN A 236 -25.91 12.62 -2.69
N ARG A 237 -25.06 12.99 -1.72
CA ARG A 237 -25.35 14.08 -0.78
C ARG A 237 -25.53 15.44 -1.48
N ARG A 238 -24.73 15.74 -2.51
CA ARG A 238 -24.89 16.97 -3.31
C ARG A 238 -26.20 17.01 -4.09
N ARG A 239 -26.62 15.88 -4.68
CA ARG A 239 -27.91 15.77 -5.39
C ARG A 239 -29.10 15.93 -4.43
N GLY A 240 -28.97 15.47 -3.19
CA GLY A 240 -29.96 15.66 -2.13
C GLY A 240 -30.01 17.07 -1.51
N GLY A 241 -29.39 18.08 -2.12
CA GLY A 241 -29.39 19.46 -1.62
C GLY A 241 -28.35 19.74 -0.53
N GLY A 242 -27.45 18.79 -0.23
CA GLY A 242 -26.35 18.99 0.70
C GLY A 242 -25.35 20.02 0.18
N ALA A 243 -25.11 21.08 0.96
CA ALA A 243 -24.00 22.01 0.71
C ALA A 243 -22.68 21.25 0.44
N PRO A 244 -21.87 21.67 -0.54
CA PRO A 244 -20.56 21.08 -0.74
C PRO A 244 -19.77 21.17 0.57
N ALA A 245 -19.10 20.08 0.96
CA ALA A 245 -18.12 20.14 2.04
C ALA A 245 -17.21 21.34 1.76
N PRO A 246 -16.96 22.23 2.74
CA PRO A 246 -16.08 23.36 2.54
C PRO A 246 -14.74 22.80 2.07
N GLY A 247 -14.45 22.94 0.78
CA GLY A 247 -13.12 22.65 0.27
C GLY A 247 -12.24 23.63 1.01
N CYS A 248 -11.37 23.12 1.90
CA CYS A 248 -10.63 23.87 2.92
C CYS A 248 -10.41 25.32 2.48
N ALA A 249 -11.38 26.19 2.73
CA ALA A 249 -11.22 27.58 2.42
C ALA A 249 -10.20 28.03 3.44
N ALA A 250 -9.11 28.60 2.96
CA ALA A 250 -8.09 29.19 3.79
C ALA A 250 -8.77 30.19 4.73
N GLY A 251 -9.17 29.74 5.91
CA GLY A 251 -9.47 30.63 7.02
C GLY A 251 -8.20 31.41 7.30
N GLU A 252 -8.34 32.68 7.62
CA GLU A 252 -7.22 33.52 8.03
C GLU A 252 -6.55 32.84 9.26
N GLY A 253 -5.43 32.16 9.03
CA GLY A 253 -4.73 31.33 10.02
C GLY A 253 -4.55 29.84 9.68
N ALA A 254 -5.27 29.31 8.68
CA ALA A 254 -5.07 27.92 8.22
C ALA A 254 -3.75 27.82 7.42
N ARG A 255 -2.83 26.97 7.88
CA ARG A 255 -1.55 26.70 7.19
C ARG A 255 -1.85 26.31 5.73
N ARG A 256 -1.36 27.08 4.76
CA ARG A 256 -1.63 26.85 3.33
C ARG A 256 -1.15 25.46 2.93
N ASP A 257 -2.10 24.59 2.62
CA ASP A 257 -1.84 23.32 2.00
C ASP A 257 -1.56 23.55 0.50
N LEU A 258 -0.30 23.40 0.09
CA LEU A 258 0.12 23.63 -1.30
C LEU A 258 -0.38 22.53 -2.25
N ILE A 259 -0.84 21.40 -1.69
CA ILE A 259 -1.33 20.26 -2.45
C ILE A 259 -2.86 20.34 -2.53
N GLY A 260 -3.36 20.55 -3.76
CA GLY A 260 -4.79 20.60 -4.04
C GLY A 260 -5.51 19.25 -3.92
N ARG A 261 -6.77 19.21 -4.38
CA ARG A 261 -7.58 17.99 -4.46
C ARG A 261 -7.93 17.65 -5.90
N ALA A 262 -7.95 16.35 -6.21
CA ALA A 262 -8.52 15.87 -7.46
C ALA A 262 -10.04 16.11 -7.49
N GLY A 263 -10.57 16.57 -8.64
CA GLY A 263 -12.00 16.77 -8.85
C GLY A 263 -12.83 15.49 -9.06
N ARG A 264 -12.20 14.30 -9.00
CA ARG A 264 -12.81 12.96 -9.10
C ARG A 264 -11.99 11.96 -8.28
N ALA A 265 -12.44 10.70 -8.15
CA ALA A 265 -11.64 9.68 -7.47
C ALA A 265 -10.29 9.50 -8.18
N VAL A 266 -9.24 9.40 -7.37
CA VAL A 266 -7.95 8.87 -7.80
C VAL A 266 -7.96 7.39 -7.43
N THR A 267 -7.82 6.52 -8.41
CA THR A 267 -7.87 5.06 -8.24
C THR A 267 -6.61 4.41 -8.81
N ASP A 268 -6.42 3.12 -8.58
CA ASP A 268 -5.30 2.35 -9.12
C ASP A 268 -5.18 2.57 -10.64
N GLY A 269 -4.04 3.11 -11.09
CA GLY A 269 -3.78 3.38 -12.51
C GLY A 269 -4.56 4.54 -13.15
N ASN A 270 -5.46 5.21 -12.41
CA ASN A 270 -6.23 6.36 -12.90
C ASN A 270 -6.01 7.58 -12.01
N GLY A 271 -5.01 8.39 -12.39
CA GLY A 271 -4.54 9.51 -11.58
C GLY A 271 -3.51 9.09 -10.52
N PHE A 272 -3.13 7.82 -10.49
CA PHE A 272 -2.20 7.24 -9.52
C PHE A 272 -1.20 6.34 -10.25
N VAL A 273 0.07 6.43 -9.88
CA VAL A 273 1.10 5.45 -10.24
C VAL A 273 2.01 5.22 -9.04
N PHE A 274 2.48 3.98 -8.90
CA PHE A 274 3.37 3.56 -7.84
C PHE A 274 4.65 2.99 -8.45
N VAL A 275 5.79 3.36 -7.88
CA VAL A 275 7.08 2.74 -8.18
C VAL A 275 7.56 2.02 -6.93
N ASP A 276 7.83 0.72 -7.04
CA ASP A 276 8.34 -0.07 -5.91
C ASP A 276 9.82 0.25 -5.62
N HIS A 277 10.36 -0.34 -4.55
CA HIS A 277 11.75 -0.15 -4.15
C HIS A 277 12.78 -0.58 -5.21
N ARG A 278 12.44 -1.50 -6.12
CA ARG A 278 13.31 -2.01 -7.19
C ARG A 278 13.07 -1.32 -8.54
N GLY A 279 12.13 -0.39 -8.59
CA GLY A 279 11.78 0.37 -9.80
C GLY A 279 10.59 -0.18 -10.59
N GLU A 280 9.87 -1.19 -10.09
CA GLU A 280 8.68 -1.73 -10.78
C GLU A 280 7.55 -0.70 -10.81
N ILE A 281 6.96 -0.48 -11.98
CA ILE A 281 5.89 0.47 -12.23
C ILE A 281 4.55 -0.24 -12.07
N CYS A 282 3.81 0.08 -11.01
CA CYS A 282 2.53 -0.54 -10.68
C CYS A 282 1.39 0.51 -10.68
N PRO A 283 0.14 0.13 -10.96
CA PRO A 283 -1.02 1.01 -10.85
C PRO A 283 -1.22 1.63 -9.46
N SER A 284 -0.86 0.89 -8.40
CA SER A 284 -0.77 1.39 -7.03
C SER A 284 0.11 0.47 -6.18
N GLY A 285 0.39 0.88 -4.94
CA GLY A 285 1.11 0.00 -4.01
C GLY A 285 0.29 -1.22 -3.56
N PHE A 286 -1.05 -1.18 -3.70
CA PHE A 286 -1.97 -2.25 -3.30
C PHE A 286 -2.37 -3.15 -4.48
N LEU A 287 -2.06 -2.75 -5.72
CA LEU A 287 -2.25 -3.54 -6.93
C LEU A 287 -0.87 -3.86 -7.55
N PRO A 288 -0.18 -4.93 -7.09
CA PRO A 288 1.19 -5.24 -7.46
C PRO A 288 1.28 -5.93 -8.83
N MET A 289 0.66 -5.33 -9.84
CA MET A 289 0.78 -5.74 -11.23
C MET A 289 1.79 -4.83 -11.90
N SER A 290 2.94 -5.37 -12.28
CA SER A 290 3.97 -4.59 -12.97
C SER A 290 3.56 -4.29 -14.41
N ALA A 291 3.74 -3.05 -14.83
CA ALA A 291 3.62 -2.59 -16.21
C ALA A 291 4.99 -2.32 -16.87
N GLY A 292 6.08 -2.46 -16.11
CA GLY A 292 7.43 -2.13 -16.56
C GLY A 292 8.36 -1.75 -15.41
N ASN A 293 9.60 -1.36 -15.71
CA ASN A 293 10.59 -0.95 -14.72
C ASN A 293 11.34 0.34 -15.15
N VAL A 294 11.46 1.30 -14.22
CA VAL A 294 12.08 2.62 -14.47
C VAL A 294 13.59 2.54 -14.79
N ARG A 295 14.24 1.40 -14.56
CA ARG A 295 15.64 1.16 -14.98
C ARG A 295 15.79 1.01 -16.49
N GLY A 296 14.74 0.60 -17.20
CA GLY A 296 14.79 0.36 -18.64
C GLY A 296 13.72 1.08 -19.44
N GLN A 297 12.74 1.71 -18.79
CA GLN A 297 11.57 2.27 -19.45
C GLN A 297 11.19 3.62 -18.85
N ASP A 298 10.78 4.55 -19.71
CA ASP A 298 10.27 5.86 -19.32
C ASP A 298 8.93 5.75 -18.57
N LEU A 299 8.86 6.30 -17.37
CA LEU A 299 7.68 6.20 -16.50
C LEU A 299 6.42 6.78 -17.17
N ALA A 300 6.55 7.91 -17.87
CA ALA A 300 5.41 8.60 -18.47
C ALA A 300 4.83 7.80 -19.65
N THR A 301 5.68 7.18 -20.45
CA THR A 301 5.33 6.30 -21.55
C THR A 301 4.60 5.08 -21.03
N VAL A 302 5.17 4.37 -20.04
CA VAL A 302 4.50 3.20 -19.43
C VAL A 302 3.14 3.57 -18.85
N TYR A 303 3.04 4.69 -18.12
CA TYR A 303 1.78 5.16 -17.55
C TYR A 303 0.72 5.45 -18.63
N ARG A 304 1.11 6.14 -19.72
CA ARG A 304 0.19 6.57 -20.78
C ARG A 304 -0.22 5.42 -21.69
N GLU A 305 0.70 4.50 -21.96
CA GLU A 305 0.58 3.58 -23.09
C GLU A 305 0.41 2.11 -22.73
N SER A 306 0.81 1.69 -21.53
CA SER A 306 0.65 0.28 -21.16
C SER A 306 -0.84 -0.11 -21.14
N GLU A 307 -1.09 -1.34 -21.59
CA GLU A 307 -2.44 -1.90 -21.65
C GLU A 307 -3.08 -1.97 -20.25
N LEU A 308 -2.28 -2.23 -19.21
CA LEU A 308 -2.73 -2.23 -17.82
C LEU A 308 -3.31 -0.88 -17.40
N PHE A 309 -2.57 0.22 -17.60
CA PHE A 309 -3.06 1.55 -17.21
C PHE A 309 -4.22 2.02 -18.09
N ARG A 310 -4.18 1.75 -19.40
CA ARG A 310 -5.28 2.08 -20.32
C ARG A 310 -6.58 1.38 -19.91
N ALA A 311 -6.50 0.11 -19.57
CA ALA A 311 -7.65 -0.67 -19.14
C ALA A 311 -8.24 -0.19 -17.82
N LEU A 312 -7.41 0.09 -16.82
CA LEU A 312 -7.87 0.60 -15.52
C LEU A 312 -8.47 2.00 -15.59
N ARG A 313 -8.09 2.79 -16.61
CA ARG A 313 -8.64 4.12 -16.86
C ARG A 313 -9.94 4.12 -17.66
N ASP A 314 -10.32 3.00 -18.28
CA ASP A 314 -11.50 2.90 -19.13
C ASP A 314 -12.70 2.31 -18.36
N PRO A 315 -13.70 3.14 -18.00
CA PRO A 315 -14.87 2.69 -17.25
C PRO A 315 -15.72 1.68 -18.02
N ALA A 316 -15.63 1.64 -19.36
CA ALA A 316 -16.39 0.70 -20.20
C ALA A 316 -15.86 -0.74 -20.10
N ARG A 317 -14.65 -0.93 -19.58
CA ARG A 317 -14.01 -2.25 -19.40
C ARG A 317 -14.25 -2.87 -18.03
N LEU A 318 -14.85 -2.12 -17.10
CA LEU A 318 -15.18 -2.63 -15.78
C LEU A 318 -16.29 -3.68 -15.87
N GLY A 319 -16.17 -4.76 -15.10
CA GLY A 319 -17.14 -5.83 -14.98
C GLY A 319 -18.08 -5.66 -13.78
N GLY A 320 -18.99 -6.63 -13.61
CA GLY A 320 -19.90 -6.73 -12.46
C GLY A 320 -20.74 -5.47 -12.19
N ARG A 321 -20.99 -5.13 -10.93
CA ARG A 321 -21.72 -3.90 -10.55
C ARG A 321 -21.03 -2.63 -11.05
N CYS A 322 -19.70 -2.58 -10.99
CA CYS A 322 -18.94 -1.40 -11.41
C CYS A 322 -19.14 -1.06 -12.89
N GLY A 323 -19.22 -2.07 -13.78
CA GLY A 323 -19.40 -1.86 -15.22
C GLY A 323 -20.74 -1.24 -15.64
N ARG A 324 -21.81 -1.54 -14.89
CA ARG A 324 -23.17 -1.04 -15.16
C ARG A 324 -23.60 0.14 -14.29
N CYS A 325 -22.72 0.59 -13.39
CA CYS A 325 -23.03 1.65 -12.44
C CYS A 325 -23.00 3.04 -13.08
N GLU A 326 -24.00 3.85 -12.77
CA GLU A 326 -24.15 5.27 -13.10
C GLU A 326 -23.05 6.17 -12.52
N PHE A 327 -22.25 5.66 -11.56
CA PHE A 327 -21.11 6.36 -10.95
C PHE A 327 -19.74 5.89 -11.47
N ARG A 328 -19.68 4.98 -12.45
CA ARG A 328 -18.43 4.33 -12.89
C ARG A 328 -17.32 5.30 -13.31
N ASP A 329 -17.68 6.43 -13.93
CA ASP A 329 -16.69 7.43 -14.40
C ASP A 329 -16.07 8.26 -13.28
N ARG A 330 -16.67 8.26 -12.09
CA ARG A 330 -16.22 9.03 -10.91
C ARG A 330 -15.70 8.17 -9.77
N CYS A 331 -16.25 6.96 -9.63
CA CYS A 331 -15.93 6.02 -8.57
C CYS A 331 -15.06 4.88 -9.10
N GLY A 332 -15.55 4.10 -10.07
CA GLY A 332 -14.87 2.93 -10.62
C GLY A 332 -14.69 1.75 -9.65
N GLY A 333 -14.79 1.94 -8.33
CA GLY A 333 -14.49 0.94 -7.30
C GLY A 333 -12.98 0.77 -7.07
N SER A 334 -12.57 0.21 -5.93
CA SER A 334 -11.16 -0.15 -5.69
C SER A 334 -10.77 -1.29 -6.62
N ARG A 335 -9.71 -1.10 -7.43
CA ARG A 335 -9.24 -2.13 -8.36
C ARG A 335 -8.30 -3.08 -7.64
N ALA A 336 -7.55 -2.58 -6.65
CA ALA A 336 -6.78 -3.41 -5.74
C ALA A 336 -7.66 -4.39 -4.95
N ARG A 337 -8.84 -3.97 -4.46
CA ARG A 337 -9.76 -4.87 -3.76
C ARG A 337 -10.36 -5.93 -4.69
N ALA A 338 -10.77 -5.52 -5.88
CA ALA A 338 -11.27 -6.43 -6.91
C ALA A 338 -10.21 -7.50 -7.23
N TYR A 339 -8.96 -7.09 -7.47
CA TYR A 339 -7.87 -8.03 -7.73
C TYR A 339 -7.55 -8.95 -6.54
N ALA A 340 -7.46 -8.39 -5.33
CA ALA A 340 -7.10 -9.17 -4.14
C ALA A 340 -8.12 -10.28 -3.84
N LEU A 341 -9.41 -10.04 -4.09
CA LEU A 341 -10.49 -10.96 -3.76
C LEU A 341 -10.98 -11.81 -4.94
N ALA A 342 -11.01 -11.26 -6.16
CA ALA A 342 -11.49 -11.97 -7.35
C ALA A 342 -10.36 -12.41 -8.30
N GLY A 343 -9.14 -11.87 -8.15
CA GLY A 343 -8.03 -12.14 -9.08
C GLY A 343 -8.06 -11.34 -10.37
N ASP A 344 -9.04 -10.45 -10.55
CA ASP A 344 -9.20 -9.60 -11.72
C ASP A 344 -9.37 -8.14 -11.28
N PRO A 345 -8.47 -7.22 -11.69
CA PRO A 345 -8.59 -5.81 -11.31
C PRO A 345 -9.76 -5.09 -12.00
N LEU A 346 -10.31 -5.66 -13.07
CA LEU A 346 -11.48 -5.11 -13.77
C LEU A 346 -12.81 -5.64 -13.24
N ALA A 347 -12.79 -6.63 -12.33
CA ALA A 347 -14.00 -7.10 -11.67
C ALA A 347 -14.65 -6.00 -10.81
N GLU A 348 -15.85 -6.28 -10.30
CA GLU A 348 -16.50 -5.35 -9.38
C GLU A 348 -15.75 -5.23 -8.04
N ASP A 349 -15.93 -4.10 -7.36
CA ASP A 349 -15.44 -3.90 -6.00
C ASP A 349 -16.38 -4.59 -4.99
N PRO A 350 -15.97 -5.69 -4.33
CA PRO A 350 -16.81 -6.39 -3.35
C PRO A 350 -17.00 -5.58 -2.06
N GLY A 351 -16.24 -4.50 -1.86
CA GLY A 351 -16.40 -3.59 -0.73
C GLY A 351 -17.53 -2.57 -0.91
N CYS A 352 -18.21 -2.57 -2.05
CA CYS A 352 -19.31 -1.65 -2.34
C CYS A 352 -20.67 -2.25 -1.95
N ALA A 353 -21.45 -1.55 -1.12
CA ALA A 353 -22.82 -1.96 -0.77
C ALA A 353 -23.88 -1.49 -1.79
N TRP A 354 -23.53 -0.55 -2.68
CA TRP A 354 -24.45 0.02 -3.67
C TRP A 354 -24.83 -0.99 -4.75
N GLU A 355 -26.14 -1.09 -5.03
CA GLU A 355 -26.66 -1.82 -6.18
C GLU A 355 -27.10 -0.83 -7.28
N PRO A 356 -26.51 -0.89 -8.49
CA PRO A 356 -26.88 -0.04 -9.60
C PRO A 356 -28.33 -0.24 -10.08
N GLU A 357 -29.02 0.86 -10.40
CA GLU A 357 -30.42 0.84 -10.87
C GLU A 357 -30.57 0.28 -12.30
N THR A 358 -29.51 0.28 -13.11
CA THR A 358 -29.58 -0.14 -14.52
C THR A 358 -29.31 -1.63 -14.67
N PRO A 359 -30.26 -2.46 -15.17
CA PRO A 359 -30.00 -3.84 -15.54
C PRO A 359 -29.23 -3.88 -16.86
N GLY A 360 -27.93 -3.60 -16.79
CA GLY A 360 -26.99 -3.81 -17.89
C GLY A 360 -26.45 -5.23 -17.85
N ALA A 361 -26.43 -5.93 -19.00
CA ALA A 361 -25.79 -7.24 -19.11
C ALA A 361 -24.35 -7.15 -18.59
N ALA A 362 -24.01 -7.95 -17.59
CA ALA A 362 -22.65 -8.09 -17.10
C ALA A 362 -21.78 -8.54 -18.29
N ARG A 363 -20.95 -7.64 -18.82
CA ARG A 363 -19.91 -8.03 -19.77
C ARG A 363 -18.77 -8.62 -18.96
N ALA A 364 -18.32 -9.80 -19.34
CA ALA A 364 -17.06 -10.33 -18.85
C ALA A 364 -15.97 -9.29 -19.16
N ALA A 365 -15.22 -8.86 -18.14
CA ALA A 365 -14.11 -7.95 -18.36
C ALA A 365 -13.08 -8.65 -19.26
N PRO A 366 -12.55 -7.97 -20.29
CA PRO A 366 -11.45 -8.53 -21.06
C PRO A 366 -10.23 -8.71 -20.15
N VAL A 367 -9.67 -9.92 -20.11
CA VAL A 367 -8.46 -10.22 -19.33
C VAL A 367 -7.32 -9.33 -19.82
N ILE A 368 -6.84 -8.41 -18.98
CA ILE A 368 -5.64 -7.62 -19.28
C ILE A 368 -4.44 -8.56 -19.16
N ALA A 369 -3.89 -8.99 -20.28
CA ALA A 369 -2.57 -9.58 -20.32
C ALA A 369 -1.52 -8.47 -20.21
N GLY A 370 -0.98 -8.26 -19.00
CA GLY A 370 0.13 -7.35 -18.72
C GLY A 370 1.33 -8.11 -18.15
N GLY A 371 2.43 -8.08 -18.89
CA GLY A 371 3.85 -8.25 -18.51
C GLY A 371 4.21 -9.15 -17.32
N SER A 372 4.84 -10.30 -17.64
CA SER A 372 5.28 -11.36 -16.71
C SER A 372 4.22 -11.77 -15.71
N GLY A 373 3.40 -12.74 -16.12
CA GLY A 373 2.46 -13.41 -15.23
C GLY A 373 3.18 -13.90 -13.99
N VAL A 374 2.87 -13.27 -12.86
CA VAL A 374 2.53 -14.07 -11.70
C VAL A 374 1.01 -14.15 -11.70
N ALA A 375 0.53 -14.96 -12.64
CA ALA A 375 -0.79 -15.56 -12.52
C ALA A 375 -0.90 -16.20 -11.12
N SER A 376 -2.12 -16.54 -10.75
CA SER A 376 -2.49 -17.41 -9.65
C SER A 376 -1.84 -18.82 -9.67
N GLN A 377 -0.67 -18.98 -10.29
CA GLN A 377 0.10 -20.20 -10.31
C GLN A 377 1.07 -20.21 -9.14
N VAL A 378 1.19 -21.40 -8.57
CA VAL A 378 2.23 -21.72 -7.60
C VAL A 378 3.55 -21.74 -8.37
N THR A 379 4.51 -20.90 -7.97
CA THR A 379 5.84 -20.87 -8.59
C THR A 379 6.91 -21.25 -7.56
N THR A 380 8.05 -21.77 -8.04
CA THR A 380 9.15 -22.19 -7.18
C THR A 380 9.66 -21.03 -6.32
N GLU A 381 9.65 -19.81 -6.83
CA GLU A 381 10.07 -18.60 -6.11
C GLU A 381 9.11 -18.29 -4.96
N ARG A 382 7.80 -18.42 -5.18
CA ARG A 382 6.77 -18.20 -4.14
C ARG A 382 6.83 -19.26 -3.06
N VAL A 383 6.99 -20.53 -3.45
CA VAL A 383 7.17 -21.62 -2.50
C VAL A 383 8.45 -21.39 -1.69
N THR A 384 9.56 -21.03 -2.34
CA THR A 384 10.83 -20.70 -1.67
C THR A 384 10.67 -19.51 -0.71
N GLN A 385 9.92 -18.48 -1.08
CA GLN A 385 9.64 -17.34 -0.21
C GLN A 385 8.80 -17.74 1.01
N ALA A 386 7.80 -18.60 0.84
CA ALA A 386 7.04 -19.14 1.97
C ALA A 386 7.93 -20.00 2.88
N LEU A 387 8.79 -20.84 2.32
CA LEU A 387 9.74 -21.66 3.06
C LEU A 387 10.73 -20.79 3.87
N ARG A 388 11.13 -19.62 3.38
CA ARG A 388 11.96 -18.66 4.15
C ARG A 388 11.28 -18.13 5.42
N THR A 389 9.97 -18.29 5.57
CA THR A 389 9.26 -17.89 6.79
C THR A 389 9.24 -18.97 7.88
N VAL A 390 9.71 -20.18 7.56
CA VAL A 390 9.82 -21.30 8.50
C VAL A 390 11.24 -21.30 9.08
N PHE A 391 11.34 -21.14 10.40
CA PHE A 391 12.61 -21.03 11.11
C PHE A 391 12.88 -22.26 11.94
N ASP A 392 14.16 -22.65 12.01
CA ASP A 392 14.64 -23.57 13.02
C ASP A 392 14.72 -22.85 14.37
N PRO A 393 14.01 -23.31 15.42
CA PRO A 393 13.95 -22.61 16.70
C PRO A 393 15.27 -22.66 17.48
N GLU A 394 16.17 -23.60 17.17
CA GLU A 394 17.46 -23.74 17.82
C GLU A 394 18.52 -22.85 17.16
N LEU A 395 18.52 -22.80 15.83
CA LEU A 395 19.53 -22.06 15.06
C LEU A 395 19.07 -20.64 14.66
N GLY A 396 17.78 -20.31 14.76
CA GLY A 396 17.24 -18.99 14.46
C GLY A 396 17.33 -18.58 12.98
N MET A 397 17.60 -19.54 12.09
CA MET A 397 17.73 -19.36 10.65
C MET A 397 16.57 -20.04 9.92
N SER A 398 16.24 -19.56 8.72
CA SER A 398 15.19 -20.20 7.94
C SER A 398 15.64 -21.56 7.39
N VAL A 399 14.69 -22.46 7.14
CA VAL A 399 14.97 -23.78 6.54
C VAL A 399 15.62 -23.68 5.16
N VAL A 400 15.46 -22.54 4.47
CA VAL A 400 16.10 -22.26 3.17
C VAL A 400 17.55 -21.82 3.36
N GLU A 401 17.82 -20.91 4.29
CA GLU A 401 19.19 -20.45 4.62
C GLU A 401 20.03 -21.59 5.20
N LEU A 402 19.43 -22.47 5.98
CA LEU A 402 20.10 -23.67 6.49
C LEU A 402 20.36 -24.72 5.39
N GLY A 403 19.83 -24.55 4.19
CA GLY A 403 19.97 -25.54 3.11
C GLY A 403 19.26 -26.87 3.40
N LEU A 404 18.20 -26.84 4.21
CA LEU A 404 17.40 -28.02 4.57
C LEU A 404 16.44 -28.43 3.45
N VAL A 405 16.13 -27.54 2.51
CA VAL A 405 15.24 -27.81 1.37
C VAL A 405 16.06 -28.41 0.23
N TYR A 406 15.79 -29.67 -0.11
CA TYR A 406 16.51 -30.42 -1.13
C TYR A 406 15.84 -30.36 -2.50
N GLY A 407 14.51 -30.23 -2.52
CA GLY A 407 13.76 -30.14 -3.76
C GLY A 407 12.37 -29.54 -3.55
N VAL A 408 11.90 -28.81 -4.55
CA VAL A 408 10.54 -28.32 -4.65
C VAL A 408 10.02 -28.67 -6.04
N GLU A 409 8.97 -29.47 -6.09
CA GLU A 409 8.30 -29.88 -7.32
C GLU A 409 6.86 -29.33 -7.30
N ILE A 410 6.42 -28.77 -8.43
CA ILE A 410 5.12 -28.11 -8.54
C ILE A 410 4.39 -28.68 -9.76
N GLU A 411 3.23 -29.28 -9.51
CA GLU A 411 2.33 -29.80 -10.53
C GLU A 411 0.92 -29.22 -10.33
N GLY A 412 0.61 -28.15 -11.07
CA GLY A 412 -0.67 -27.44 -10.92
C GLY A 412 -0.81 -26.83 -9.52
N GLY A 413 -1.80 -27.30 -8.75
CA GLY A 413 -2.03 -26.89 -7.35
C GLY A 413 -1.35 -27.78 -6.30
N ARG A 414 -0.61 -28.82 -6.71
CA ARG A 414 0.14 -29.69 -5.81
C ARG A 414 1.58 -29.22 -5.68
N VAL A 415 2.05 -29.08 -4.44
CA VAL A 415 3.45 -28.78 -4.12
C VAL A 415 4.04 -29.94 -3.34
N ALA A 416 5.11 -30.53 -3.87
CA ALA A 416 5.91 -31.50 -3.16
C ALA A 416 7.22 -30.85 -2.69
N VAL A 417 7.47 -30.86 -1.38
CA VAL A 417 8.71 -30.36 -0.78
C VAL A 417 9.49 -31.53 -0.22
N THR A 418 10.68 -31.76 -0.77
CA THR A 418 11.66 -32.71 -0.21
C THR A 418 12.63 -31.93 0.65
N MET A 419 12.70 -32.26 1.93
CA MET A 419 13.57 -31.58 2.89
C MET A 419 14.26 -32.56 3.83
N THR A 420 15.25 -32.07 4.57
CA THR A 420 15.97 -32.80 5.61
C THR A 420 15.94 -32.02 6.92
N LEU A 421 16.54 -32.58 7.96
CA LEU A 421 16.79 -31.92 9.24
C LEU A 421 18.28 -31.97 9.54
N THR A 422 18.74 -31.11 10.45
CA THR A 422 20.14 -31.04 10.88
C THR A 422 20.64 -32.35 11.52
N ALA A 423 19.74 -33.16 12.07
CA ALA A 423 20.03 -34.51 12.55
C ALA A 423 18.80 -35.45 12.48
N PRO A 424 18.98 -36.77 12.25
CA PRO A 424 17.90 -37.76 12.27
C PRO A 424 17.13 -37.86 13.59
N GLY A 425 17.74 -37.47 14.71
CA GLY A 425 17.14 -37.49 16.05
C GLY A 425 16.54 -36.15 16.50
N CYS A 426 16.29 -35.22 15.57
CA CYS A 426 15.81 -33.88 15.91
C CYS A 426 14.39 -33.93 16.51
N PRO A 427 14.13 -33.33 17.69
CA PRO A 427 12.84 -33.44 18.39
C PRO A 427 11.67 -32.80 17.64
N ILE A 428 11.95 -31.97 16.64
CA ILE A 428 10.95 -31.32 15.78
C ILE A 428 10.67 -32.11 14.49
N HIS A 429 11.11 -33.37 14.41
CA HIS A 429 10.91 -34.24 13.24
C HIS A 429 9.47 -34.26 12.73
N ASP A 430 8.50 -34.29 13.65
CA ASP A 430 7.08 -34.37 13.29
C ASP A 430 6.45 -32.98 13.09
N VAL A 431 7.08 -31.94 13.64
CA VAL A 431 6.54 -30.57 13.71
C VAL A 431 7.00 -29.70 12.54
N MET A 432 8.27 -29.82 12.14
CA MET A 432 8.85 -29.03 11.05
C MET A 432 8.12 -29.24 9.71
N PRO A 433 7.76 -30.49 9.31
CA PRO A 433 6.95 -30.70 8.11
C PRO A 433 5.58 -30.04 8.17
N GLU A 434 4.95 -29.94 9.34
CA GLU A 434 3.66 -29.27 9.50
C GLU A 434 3.78 -27.76 9.31
N TRP A 435 4.82 -27.12 9.86
CA TRP A 435 5.08 -25.70 9.64
C TRP A 435 5.34 -25.38 8.17
N VAL A 436 6.06 -26.27 7.47
CA VAL A 436 6.23 -26.16 6.02
C VAL A 436 4.91 -26.29 5.28
N ARG A 437 4.07 -27.28 5.62
CA ARG A 437 2.73 -27.44 5.03
C ARG A 437 1.88 -26.19 5.25
N GLU A 438 1.88 -25.64 6.46
CA GLU A 438 1.11 -24.44 6.80
C GLU A 438 1.60 -23.20 6.04
N ALA A 439 2.92 -23.00 5.96
CA ALA A 439 3.51 -21.86 5.26
C ALA A 439 3.23 -21.92 3.76
N VAL A 440 3.44 -23.08 3.13
CA VAL A 440 3.21 -23.27 1.69
C VAL A 440 1.71 -23.29 1.36
N GLY A 441 0.86 -23.84 2.23
CA GLY A 441 -0.59 -23.89 2.04
C GLY A 441 -1.27 -22.52 2.04
N LYS A 442 -0.61 -21.47 2.56
CA LYS A 442 -1.09 -20.08 2.50
C LYS A 442 -0.93 -19.45 1.10
N ILE A 443 -0.18 -20.09 0.20
CA ILE A 443 0.03 -19.59 -1.17
C ILE A 443 -1.26 -19.79 -1.98
N ARG A 444 -1.79 -18.70 -2.53
CA ARG A 444 -2.96 -18.73 -3.42
C ARG A 444 -2.70 -19.61 -4.63
N GLY A 445 -3.53 -20.65 -4.81
CA GLY A 445 -3.41 -21.65 -5.89
C GLY A 445 -2.89 -23.02 -5.43
N VAL A 446 -2.42 -23.13 -4.18
CA VAL A 446 -2.05 -24.43 -3.58
C VAL A 446 -3.31 -25.14 -3.09
N GLU A 447 -3.56 -26.34 -3.61
CA GLU A 447 -4.64 -27.23 -3.20
C GLU A 447 -4.13 -28.32 -2.26
N ARG A 448 -2.87 -28.72 -2.41
CA ARG A 448 -2.24 -29.80 -1.64
C ARG A 448 -0.75 -29.56 -1.45
N VAL A 449 -0.26 -29.80 -0.23
CA VAL A 449 1.17 -29.78 0.09
C VAL A 449 1.59 -31.13 0.64
N ASP A 450 2.48 -31.80 -0.07
CA ASP A 450 3.10 -33.05 0.37
C ASP A 450 4.54 -32.72 0.80
N VAL A 451 4.91 -33.08 2.04
CA VAL A 451 6.26 -32.83 2.58
C VAL A 451 6.89 -34.17 2.89
N THR A 452 8.03 -34.43 2.25
CA THR A 452 8.81 -35.66 2.39
C THR A 452 10.12 -35.34 3.10
N LEU A 453 10.36 -36.00 4.23
CA LEU A 453 11.64 -35.96 4.92
C LEU A 453 12.59 -37.01 4.33
N THR A 454 13.79 -36.59 3.97
CA THR A 454 14.91 -37.47 3.57
C THR A 454 16.14 -37.17 4.43
N PHE A 455 16.94 -38.19 4.71
CA PHE A 455 18.26 -38.07 5.35
C PHE A 455 19.40 -38.45 4.40
N ASP A 456 19.09 -38.64 3.12
CA ASP A 456 20.04 -38.94 2.06
C ASP A 456 19.96 -37.87 0.95
N PRO A 457 21.06 -37.17 0.62
CA PRO A 457 22.34 -37.17 1.34
C PRO A 457 22.21 -36.54 2.74
N PRO A 458 23.08 -36.89 3.71
CA PRO A 458 23.04 -36.28 5.04
C PRO A 458 23.31 -34.78 4.94
N TRP A 459 22.61 -34.02 5.78
CA TRP A 459 22.86 -32.59 5.89
C TRP A 459 24.25 -32.31 6.48
N THR A 460 24.96 -31.33 5.94
CA THR A 460 26.22 -30.81 6.49
C THR A 460 26.17 -29.28 6.56
N PRO A 461 26.89 -28.64 7.51
CA PRO A 461 26.93 -27.19 7.65
C PRO A 461 27.38 -26.43 6.39
N ASP A 462 28.10 -27.07 5.47
CA ASP A 462 28.52 -26.47 4.18
C ASP A 462 27.35 -26.11 3.25
N ARG A 463 26.12 -26.54 3.59
CA ARG A 463 24.90 -26.24 2.83
C ARG A 463 24.24 -24.92 3.22
N ILE A 464 24.72 -24.24 4.26
CA ILE A 464 24.22 -22.94 4.70
C ILE A 464 24.49 -21.90 3.60
N ARG A 465 23.49 -21.08 3.26
CA ARG A 465 23.53 -20.09 2.16
C ARG A 465 23.20 -18.68 2.60
#